data_AF-T5LEA1-F1
#
_entry.id   AF-T5LEA1-F1
#
_cell.length_a   1.000
_cell.length_b   1.000
_cell.length_c   1.000
_cell.angle_alpha   90.00
_cell.angle_beta   90.00
_cell.angle_gamma   90.00
#
_symmetry.space_group_name_H-M   'P 1'
#
loop_
_entity.id
_entity.type
_entity.pdbx_description
1 polymer ?
#
loop_
_entity_poly.entity_id
_entity_poly.type
_entity_poly.pdbx_seq_one_letter_code
_entity_poly.pdbx_strand_id
1 'polypeptide(L)'
;MKLLRIVYIMVLMAFCCHVHAKNVTQTGACTISDKANTNAACSKFVGYYAQGAVRGSQSDRHKTCSAAKEIARERLFSNVNKECRQYVDCGRPCVESE
;
A
#
# COMPACT_ATOMS: atom_id res chain seq x y z
N MET A 1 26.23 17.78 -49.87
CA MET A 1 26.58 18.46 -48.61
C MET A 1 25.27 19.00 -48.02
N LYS A 2 24.36 18.23 -47.39
CA LYS A 2 24.47 17.49 -46.11
C LYS A 2 25.26 18.29 -45.06
N LEU A 3 24.62 18.58 -43.92
CA LEU A 3 25.05 19.42 -42.79
C LEU A 3 24.76 20.90 -43.09
N LEU A 4 23.68 21.52 -42.62
CA LEU A 4 23.59 22.03 -41.24
C LEU A 4 22.15 22.44 -40.87
N ARG A 5 21.12 21.75 -41.40
CA ARG A 5 19.72 21.83 -40.88
C ARG A 5 19.55 21.07 -39.55
N ILE A 6 20.52 21.19 -38.64
CA ILE A 6 20.54 20.45 -37.36
C ILE A 6 20.60 21.41 -36.16
N VAL A 7 20.77 22.73 -36.39
CA VAL A 7 20.96 23.70 -35.30
C VAL A 7 19.63 24.24 -34.74
N TYR A 8 18.50 24.05 -35.42
CA TYR A 8 17.21 24.66 -35.02
C TYR A 8 16.27 23.78 -34.18
N ILE A 9 16.63 22.52 -33.88
CA ILE A 9 15.77 21.58 -33.13
C ILE A 9 16.36 21.24 -31.75
N MET A 10 17.18 22.13 -31.17
CA MET A 10 17.76 21.93 -29.83
C MET A 10 17.48 23.13 -28.89
N VAL A 11 16.45 23.92 -29.16
CA VAL A 11 16.16 25.15 -28.40
C VAL A 11 14.81 25.12 -27.65
N LEU A 12 13.97 24.08 -27.79
CA LEU A 12 12.55 24.20 -27.39
C LEU A 12 11.92 23.07 -26.56
N MET A 13 12.69 22.17 -25.95
CA MET A 13 12.11 21.20 -24.98
C MET A 13 12.96 21.01 -23.73
N ALA A 14 13.36 22.13 -23.11
CA ALA A 14 13.81 22.14 -21.71
C ALA A 14 12.67 22.58 -20.75
N PHE A 15 11.41 22.44 -21.16
CA PHE A 15 10.25 22.72 -20.31
C PHE A 15 9.90 21.50 -19.47
N CYS A 16 10.48 21.51 -18.26
CA CYS A 16 9.75 21.31 -17.02
C CYS A 16 8.78 20.11 -16.96
N CYS A 17 9.31 18.92 -16.71
CA CYS A 17 8.55 17.85 -16.06
C CYS A 17 8.96 17.76 -14.59
N HIS A 18 8.78 18.84 -13.82
CA HIS A 18 8.61 18.69 -12.38
C HIS A 18 7.25 18.03 -12.14
N VAL A 19 7.17 16.72 -12.40
CA VAL A 19 6.11 15.90 -11.83
C VAL A 19 6.39 15.91 -10.33
N HIS A 20 5.86 16.91 -9.62
CA HIS A 20 5.81 16.87 -8.17
C HIS A 20 5.09 15.59 -7.83
N ALA A 21 5.84 14.58 -7.40
CA ALA A 21 5.30 13.30 -7.01
C ALA A 21 4.32 13.57 -5.88
N LYS A 22 3.02 13.53 -6.20
CA LYS A 22 1.95 13.81 -5.25
C LYS A 22 2.10 12.81 -4.13
N ASN A 23 2.25 13.28 -2.90
CA ASN A 23 2.28 12.39 -1.76
C ASN A 23 0.85 12.05 -1.37
N VAL A 24 0.59 10.77 -1.19
CA VAL A 24 -0.70 10.25 -0.73
C VAL A 24 -0.50 9.35 0.48
N THR A 25 -1.49 9.31 1.34
CA THR A 25 -1.56 8.35 2.45
C THR A 25 -2.32 7.12 1.97
N GLN A 26 -1.68 5.95 2.01
CA GLN A 26 -2.34 4.67 1.82
C GLN A 26 -2.70 4.08 3.17
N THR A 27 -3.95 3.65 3.33
CA THR A 27 -4.43 2.91 4.50
C THR A 27 -4.70 1.46 4.10
N GLY A 28 -3.95 0.53 4.71
CA GLY A 28 -4.15 -0.91 4.58
C GLY A 28 -4.95 -1.44 5.76
N ALA A 29 -5.73 -2.48 5.52
CA ALA A 29 -6.52 -3.16 6.55
C ALA A 29 -6.31 -4.67 6.49
N CYS A 30 -6.25 -5.28 7.67
CA CYS A 30 -6.22 -6.73 7.85
C CYS A 30 -7.33 -7.13 8.83
N THR A 31 -7.91 -8.31 8.63
CA THR A 31 -8.94 -8.89 9.50
C THR A 31 -8.65 -10.35 9.78
N ILE A 32 -9.19 -10.91 10.85
CA ILE A 32 -9.29 -12.37 11.00
C ILE A 32 -10.48 -12.85 10.17
N SER A 33 -10.21 -13.73 9.20
CA SER A 33 -11.22 -14.36 8.35
C SER A 33 -12.17 -15.24 9.17
N ASP A 34 -13.41 -15.35 8.67
CA ASP A 34 -14.43 -16.28 9.15
C ASP A 34 -13.97 -17.75 9.20
N LYS A 35 -12.94 -18.12 8.42
CA LYS A 35 -12.30 -19.45 8.47
C LYS A 35 -11.73 -19.77 9.86
N ALA A 36 -11.42 -18.77 10.68
CA ALA A 36 -11.00 -18.98 12.06
C ALA A 36 -12.11 -19.61 12.94
N ASN A 37 -13.38 -19.59 12.54
CA ASN A 37 -14.48 -20.24 13.26
C ASN A 37 -14.29 -21.75 13.41
N THR A 38 -13.53 -22.39 12.51
CA THR A 38 -13.25 -23.83 12.60
C THR A 38 -12.24 -24.18 13.69
N ASN A 39 -11.57 -23.17 14.29
CA ASN A 39 -10.67 -23.33 15.42
C ASN A 39 -11.26 -22.66 16.66
N ALA A 40 -11.58 -23.45 17.68
CA ALA A 40 -12.18 -22.96 18.92
C ALA A 40 -11.36 -21.83 19.58
N ALA A 41 -10.03 -21.89 19.52
CA ALA A 41 -9.14 -20.87 20.08
C ALA A 41 -9.16 -19.55 19.29
N CYS A 42 -9.54 -19.59 18.01
CA CYS A 42 -9.54 -18.44 17.11
C CYS A 42 -10.92 -17.85 16.81
N SER A 43 -11.98 -18.61 17.06
CA SER A 43 -13.37 -18.19 16.84
C SER A 43 -13.70 -16.83 17.46
N LYS A 44 -13.22 -16.57 18.69
CA LYS A 44 -13.41 -15.29 19.40
C LYS A 44 -12.75 -14.08 18.75
N PHE A 45 -11.78 -14.30 17.86
CA PHE A 45 -11.08 -13.23 17.16
C PHE A 45 -11.63 -12.98 15.76
N VAL A 46 -12.61 -13.77 15.28
CA VAL A 46 -13.23 -13.56 13.97
C VAL A 46 -13.79 -12.14 13.89
N GLY A 47 -13.47 -11.44 12.79
CA GLY A 47 -13.87 -10.05 12.60
C GLY A 47 -13.00 -9.02 13.34
N TYR A 48 -12.02 -9.44 14.15
CA TYR A 48 -10.99 -8.52 14.64
C TYR A 48 -10.27 -7.91 13.45
N TYR A 49 -10.19 -6.59 13.44
CA TYR A 49 -9.56 -5.84 12.37
C TYR A 49 -8.49 -4.91 12.92
N ALA A 50 -7.48 -4.66 12.10
CA ALA A 50 -6.49 -3.64 12.35
C ALA A 50 -6.19 -2.89 11.06
N GLN A 51 -5.76 -1.65 11.22
CA GLN A 51 -5.38 -0.78 10.10
C GLN A 51 -3.98 -0.21 10.33
N GLY A 52 -3.30 0.04 9.23
CA GLY A 52 -2.03 0.74 9.17
C GLY A 52 -2.11 1.79 8.07
N ALA A 53 -1.41 2.91 8.26
CA ALA A 53 -1.37 4.00 7.30
C ALA A 53 0.08 4.40 7.05
N VAL A 54 0.41 4.63 5.79
CA VAL A 54 1.75 5.06 5.36
C VAL A 54 1.59 6.16 4.33
N ARG A 55 2.33 7.26 4.50
CA ARG A 55 2.42 8.33 3.50
C ARG A 55 3.58 8.05 2.56
N GLY A 56 3.35 8.18 1.26
CA GLY A 56 4.36 7.97 0.24
C GLY A 56 3.99 8.63 -1.08
N SER A 57 4.90 8.57 -2.04
CA SER A 57 4.65 9.07 -3.39
C SER A 57 3.54 8.27 -4.08
N GLN A 58 2.70 8.94 -4.87
CA GLN A 58 1.71 8.32 -5.75
C GLN A 58 2.34 7.27 -6.68
N SER A 59 3.57 7.53 -7.15
CA SER A 59 4.32 6.61 -8.01
C SER A 59 4.70 5.31 -7.29
N ASP A 60 4.78 5.34 -5.95
CA ASP A 60 5.09 4.20 -5.09
C ASP A 60 3.85 3.57 -4.45
N ARG A 61 2.65 3.87 -4.95
CA ARG A 61 1.36 3.43 -4.35
C ARG A 61 1.34 1.97 -3.93
N HIS A 62 1.84 1.05 -4.75
CA HIS A 62 1.87 -0.37 -4.43
C HIS A 62 2.77 -0.65 -3.21
N LYS A 63 3.95 -0.06 -3.16
CA LYS A 63 4.89 -0.19 -2.04
C LYS A 63 4.31 0.43 -0.76
N THR A 64 3.73 1.62 -0.87
CA THR A 64 3.09 2.32 0.26
C THR A 64 1.90 1.52 0.81
N CYS A 65 1.09 0.92 -0.07
CA CYS A 65 0.00 0.03 0.33
C CYS A 65 0.51 -1.25 1.02
N SER A 66 1.55 -1.89 0.48
CA SER A 66 2.16 -3.08 1.11
C SER A 66 2.71 -2.77 2.50
N ALA A 67 3.39 -1.63 2.68
CA ALA A 67 3.86 -1.18 3.99
C ALA A 67 2.70 -0.90 4.95
N ALA A 68 1.62 -0.26 4.48
CA ALA A 68 0.43 -0.01 5.30
C ALA A 68 -0.24 -1.32 5.75
N LYS A 69 -0.31 -2.33 4.89
CA LYS A 69 -0.80 -3.67 5.22
C LYS A 69 0.11 -4.40 6.20
N GLU A 70 1.43 -4.21 6.12
CA GLU A 70 2.37 -4.79 7.08
C GLU A 70 2.13 -4.26 8.49
N ILE A 71 1.98 -2.93 8.64
CA ILE A 71 1.63 -2.30 9.92
C ILE A 71 0.27 -2.83 10.43
N ALA A 72 -0.73 -2.93 9.56
CA ALA A 72 -2.03 -3.48 9.93
C ALA A 72 -1.91 -4.92 10.44
N ARG A 73 -1.12 -5.76 9.75
CA ARG A 73 -0.87 -7.16 10.11
C ARG A 73 -0.15 -7.27 11.46
N GLU A 74 0.90 -6.48 11.69
CA GLU A 74 1.64 -6.48 12.95
C GLU A 74 0.75 -6.09 14.13
N ARG A 75 -0.04 -5.02 13.98
CA ARG A 75 -1.03 -4.62 14.98
C ARG A 75 -2.04 -5.73 15.26
N LEU A 76 -2.51 -6.43 14.22
CA LEU A 76 -3.42 -7.56 14.41
C LEU A 76 -2.72 -8.71 15.16
N PHE A 77 -1.48 -9.03 14.80
CA PHE A 77 -0.67 -10.07 15.43
C PHE A 77 -0.38 -9.82 16.91
N SER A 78 -0.31 -8.56 17.35
CA SER A 78 -0.19 -8.19 18.76
C SER A 78 -1.47 -8.42 19.56
N ASN A 79 -2.63 -8.49 18.90
CA ASN A 79 -3.94 -8.61 19.54
C ASN A 79 -4.55 -10.02 19.48
N VAL A 80 -3.90 -10.96 18.78
CA VAL A 80 -4.42 -12.32 18.55
C VAL A 80 -3.40 -13.39 18.90
N ASN A 81 -3.87 -14.60 19.20
CA ASN A 81 -3.01 -15.75 19.46
C ASN A 81 -2.17 -16.11 18.23
N LYS A 82 -0.97 -16.66 18.46
CA LYS A 82 -0.03 -17.06 17.39
C LYS A 82 -0.65 -18.07 16.40
N GLU A 83 -1.47 -18.98 16.89
CA GLU A 83 -2.20 -19.96 16.08
C GLU A 83 -3.25 -19.33 15.14
N CYS A 84 -3.74 -18.14 15.45
CA CYS A 84 -4.75 -17.44 14.66
C CYS A 84 -4.17 -16.61 13.52
N ARG A 85 -2.83 -16.46 13.48
CA ARG A 85 -2.13 -15.68 12.46
C ARG A 85 -2.34 -16.23 11.05
N GLN A 86 -2.58 -17.54 10.92
CA GLN A 86 -2.89 -18.18 9.63
C GLN A 86 -4.24 -17.76 9.04
N TYR A 87 -5.14 -17.24 9.87
CA TYR A 87 -6.46 -16.77 9.45
C TYR A 87 -6.48 -15.26 9.18
N VAL A 88 -5.34 -14.58 9.24
CA VAL A 88 -5.25 -13.15 8.91
C VAL A 88 -5.40 -12.96 7.41
N ASP A 89 -6.40 -12.17 7.04
CA ASP A 89 -6.69 -11.75 5.68
C ASP A 89 -6.43 -10.24 5.53
N CYS A 90 -5.47 -9.91 4.67
CA CYS A 90 -5.13 -8.53 4.27
C CYS A 90 -5.48 -8.28 2.79
N GLY A 91 -6.37 -9.09 2.21
CA GLY A 91 -6.76 -9.05 0.79
C GLY A 91 -7.52 -7.80 0.38
N ARG A 92 -8.04 -7.03 1.35
CA ARG A 92 -8.75 -5.78 1.06
C ARG A 92 -7.83 -4.76 0.34
N PRO A 93 -8.35 -4.01 -0.64
CA PRO A 93 -7.58 -2.96 -1.29
C PRO A 93 -7.23 -1.85 -0.28
N CYS A 94 -6.09 -1.19 -0.48
CA CYS A 94 -5.76 0.00 0.31
C CYS A 94 -6.63 1.18 -0.13
N VAL A 95 -7.01 2.00 0.84
CA VAL A 95 -7.72 3.25 0.63
C VAL A 95 -6.69 4.37 0.54
N GLU A 96 -6.86 5.25 -0.45
CA GLU A 96 -5.99 6.40 -0.66
C GLU A 96 -6.67 7.67 -0.14
N SER A 97 -5.90 8.52 0.53
CA SER A 97 -6.32 9.87 0.94
C SER A 97 -5.18 10.87 0.71
N GLU A 98 -5.51 12.11 0.36
CA GLU A 98 -4.54 13.17 0.03
C GLU A 98 -3.97 13.87 1.28
#